data_AF-A0A3D4N330-F1
#
_entry.id   AF-A0A3D4N330-F1
#
_cell.length_a   1.000
_cell.length_b   1.000
_cell.length_c   1.000
_cell.angle_alpha   90.00
_cell.angle_beta   90.00
_cell.angle_gamma   90.00
#
_symmetry.space_group_name_H-M   'P 1'
#
loop_
_entity.id
_entity.type
_entity.pdbx_description
1 polymer ?
#
loop_
_entity_poly.entity_id
_entity_poly.type
_entity_poly.pdbx_seq_one_letter_code
_entity_poly.pdbx_strand_id
1 'polypeptide(L)'
;MVGGTGMKLMVLVGSGDRIGLLTLPFLVIGLILNMLFPSLFSVGGPPSWLRVISIIILVPGIAIWIWTVALILIHVPKKELITTGPYSWVKHPLYTNMAICVLPWFGFLCNTWLGVLVGIVIYVGSRLFSPREETMLSKIFGKAWDDYVGKVRIPWL
;
A
#
# COMPACT_ATOMS: atom_id res chain seq x y z
N MET A 1 16.96 4.79 35.88
CA MET A 1 15.88 5.60 35.26
C MET A 1 16.40 6.20 33.97
N VAL A 2 15.51 6.35 32.98
CA VAL A 2 15.71 6.79 31.57
C VAL A 2 15.84 5.64 30.56
N GLY A 3 14.79 5.43 29.76
CA GLY A 3 14.91 4.84 28.42
C GLY A 3 14.04 3.62 28.05
N GLY A 4 12.98 3.27 28.80
CA GLY A 4 12.22 2.02 28.55
C GLY A 4 10.85 2.16 27.85
N THR A 5 10.25 3.34 27.85
CA THR A 5 8.88 3.58 27.34
C THR A 5 8.86 4.12 25.91
N GLY A 6 9.81 3.64 25.10
CA GLY A 6 10.09 4.16 23.77
C GLY A 6 10.47 3.10 22.75
N MET A 7 10.07 1.83 22.93
CA MET A 7 9.83 0.97 21.77
C MET A 7 8.57 1.53 21.07
N LYS A 8 8.80 2.68 20.41
CA LYS A 8 7.80 3.63 19.94
C LYS A 8 6.84 2.93 19.00
N LEU A 9 5.56 3.34 19.03
CA LEU A 9 4.50 2.94 18.10
C LEU A 9 4.94 2.78 16.63
N MET A 10 6.01 3.47 16.20
CA MET A 10 6.66 3.32 14.89
C MET A 10 7.01 1.87 14.51
N VAL A 11 7.27 0.97 15.46
CA VAL A 11 7.55 -0.45 15.16
C VAL A 11 6.29 -1.20 14.71
N LEU A 12 5.10 -0.70 15.09
CA LEU A 12 3.82 -1.35 14.83
C LEU A 12 3.12 -0.88 13.54
N VAL A 13 3.43 0.34 13.06
CA VAL A 13 2.74 0.99 11.93
C VAL A 13 3.43 0.70 10.57
N GLY A 14 4.58 0.02 10.59
CA GLY A 14 5.40 -0.21 9.40
C GLY A 14 5.94 1.11 8.83
N SER A 15 6.21 1.15 7.53
CA SER A 15 6.62 2.36 6.79
C SER A 15 5.45 3.25 6.34
N GLY A 16 4.22 2.92 6.73
CA GLY A 16 3.01 3.58 6.25
C GLY A 16 2.96 5.08 6.57
N ASP A 17 3.52 5.50 7.69
CA ASP A 17 3.63 6.91 8.09
C ASP A 17 4.49 7.72 7.09
N ARG A 18 5.66 7.20 6.72
CA ARG A 18 6.57 7.86 5.77
C ARG A 18 6.05 7.84 4.35
N ILE A 19 5.46 6.73 3.93
CA ILE A 19 4.80 6.63 2.61
C ILE A 19 3.65 7.62 2.56
N GLY A 20 2.83 7.69 3.62
CA GLY A 20 1.73 8.65 3.75
C GLY A 20 2.21 10.09 3.69
N LEU A 21 3.24 10.45 4.46
CA LEU A 21 3.83 11.80 4.46
C LEU A 21 4.39 12.19 3.09
N LEU A 22 5.04 11.25 2.38
CA LEU A 22 5.52 11.47 1.02
C LEU A 22 4.35 11.66 0.04
N THR A 23 3.29 10.87 0.19
CA THR A 23 2.13 10.86 -0.73
C THR A 23 1.21 12.06 -0.54
N LEU A 24 1.09 12.54 0.71
CA LEU A 24 0.16 13.59 1.10
C LEU A 24 0.21 14.87 0.24
N PRO A 25 1.38 15.48 -0.03
CA PRO A 25 1.41 16.68 -0.89
C PRO A 25 0.92 16.41 -2.31
N PHE A 26 1.26 15.26 -2.91
CA PHE A 26 0.78 14.88 -4.24
C PHE A 26 -0.72 14.66 -4.25
N LEU A 27 -1.26 14.02 -3.22
CA LEU A 27 -2.68 13.80 -3.08
C LEU A 27 -3.44 15.12 -2.89
N VAL A 28 -3.00 15.98 -1.97
CA VAL A 28 -3.69 17.25 -1.66
C VAL A 28 -3.62 18.20 -2.86
N ILE A 29 -2.43 18.43 -3.41
CA ILE A 29 -2.26 19.31 -4.59
C ILE A 29 -2.99 18.71 -5.79
N GLY A 30 -2.86 17.40 -6.02
CA GLY A 30 -3.54 16.71 -7.10
C GLY A 30 -5.06 16.78 -7.00
N LEU A 31 -5.63 16.63 -5.80
CA LEU A 31 -7.07 16.80 -5.56
C LEU A 31 -7.53 18.23 -5.83
N ILE A 32 -6.80 19.22 -5.33
CA ILE A 32 -7.09 20.64 -5.57
C ILE A 32 -7.06 20.92 -7.09
N LEU A 33 -6.01 20.48 -7.79
CA LEU A 33 -5.90 20.68 -9.24
C LEU A 33 -6.97 19.91 -10.03
N ASN A 34 -7.33 18.70 -9.61
CA ASN A 34 -8.40 17.91 -10.22
C ASN A 34 -9.78 18.56 -10.04
N MET A 35 -10.01 19.24 -8.92
CA MET A 35 -11.24 20.01 -8.68
C MET A 35 -11.28 21.33 -9.45
N LEU A 36 -10.14 22.04 -9.53
CA LEU A 36 -10.05 23.32 -10.24
C LEU A 36 -9.98 23.17 -11.77
N PHE A 37 -9.36 22.10 -12.25
CA PHE A 37 -9.09 21.85 -13.68
C PHE A 37 -9.46 20.41 -14.08
N PRO A 38 -10.72 19.98 -13.94
CA PRO A 38 -11.14 18.59 -14.15
C PRO A 38 -10.86 18.08 -15.57
N SER A 39 -10.82 18.96 -16.58
CA SER A 39 -10.47 18.59 -17.96
C SER A 39 -9.05 18.05 -18.11
N LEU A 40 -8.08 18.52 -17.30
CA LEU A 40 -6.69 18.04 -17.34
C LEU A 40 -6.54 16.64 -16.73
N PHE A 41 -7.42 16.30 -15.80
CA PHE A 41 -7.40 15.03 -15.09
C PHE A 41 -8.36 14.00 -15.67
N SER A 42 -9.30 14.44 -16.51
CA SER A 42 -10.32 13.57 -17.08
C SER A 42 -9.71 12.49 -17.96
N VAL A 43 -10.31 11.30 -17.92
CA VAL A 43 -10.06 10.25 -18.92
C VAL A 43 -11.05 10.31 -20.09
N GLY A 44 -11.73 11.46 -20.27
CA GLY A 44 -12.67 11.69 -21.37
C GLY A 44 -14.06 11.11 -21.15
N GLY A 45 -14.42 10.82 -19.89
CA GLY A 45 -15.53 9.94 -19.55
C GLY A 45 -15.11 8.48 -19.76
N PRO A 46 -15.02 7.65 -18.71
CA PRO A 46 -14.42 6.33 -18.86
C PRO A 46 -15.27 5.50 -19.84
N PRO A 47 -14.70 5.02 -20.96
CA PRO A 47 -15.43 4.19 -21.91
C PRO A 47 -15.86 2.88 -21.25
N SER A 48 -16.89 2.23 -21.79
CA SER A 48 -17.49 1.04 -21.16
C SER A 48 -16.47 -0.05 -20.85
N TRP A 49 -15.49 -0.28 -21.73
CA TRP A 49 -14.42 -1.25 -21.49
C TRP A 49 -13.54 -0.86 -20.30
N LEU A 50 -13.20 0.42 -20.14
CA LEU A 50 -12.38 0.90 -19.02
C LEU A 50 -13.15 0.73 -17.71
N ARG A 51 -14.45 1.05 -17.69
CA ARG A 51 -15.31 0.82 -16.50
C ARG A 51 -15.34 -0.65 -16.11
N VAL A 52 -15.51 -1.55 -17.07
CA VAL A 52 -15.55 -3.00 -16.83
C VAL A 52 -14.21 -3.49 -16.27
N ILE A 53 -13.08 -3.11 -16.89
CA ILE A 53 -11.74 -3.49 -16.39
C ILE A 53 -11.51 -2.90 -14.99
N SER A 54 -11.88 -1.65 -14.75
CA SER A 54 -11.80 -1.03 -13.43
C SER A 54 -12.55 -1.82 -12.38
N ILE A 55 -13.77 -2.27 -12.65
CA ILE A 55 -14.54 -3.09 -11.70
C ILE A 55 -13.88 -4.44 -11.48
N ILE A 56 -13.46 -5.12 -12.56
CA ILE A 56 -12.82 -6.43 -12.50
C ILE A 56 -11.55 -6.41 -11.65
N ILE A 57 -10.79 -5.32 -11.67
CA ILE A 57 -9.54 -5.21 -10.89
C ILE A 57 -9.79 -4.63 -9.49
N LEU A 58 -10.66 -3.62 -9.38
CA LEU A 58 -10.94 -2.94 -8.13
C LEU A 58 -11.62 -3.87 -7.12
N VAL A 59 -12.56 -4.72 -7.54
CA VAL A 59 -13.28 -5.60 -6.61
C VAL A 59 -12.34 -6.60 -5.90
N PRO A 60 -11.50 -7.38 -6.60
CA PRO A 60 -10.45 -8.18 -5.97
C PRO A 60 -9.45 -7.31 -5.20
N GLY A 61 -9.08 -6.14 -5.73
CA GLY A 61 -8.18 -5.20 -5.06
C GLY A 61 -8.70 -4.79 -3.67
N ILE A 62 -9.98 -4.43 -3.56
CA ILE A 62 -10.62 -4.09 -2.28
C ILE A 62 -10.66 -5.32 -1.37
N ALA A 63 -11.02 -6.51 -1.89
CA ALA A 63 -11.05 -7.73 -1.10
C ALA A 63 -9.66 -8.08 -0.51
N ILE A 64 -8.59 -7.99 -1.31
CA ILE A 64 -7.21 -8.21 -0.89
C ILE A 64 -6.78 -7.15 0.14
N TRP A 65 -7.18 -5.89 -0.06
CA TRP A 65 -6.90 -4.81 0.87
C TRP A 65 -7.54 -5.07 2.24
N ILE A 66 -8.84 -5.40 2.27
CA ILE A 66 -9.57 -5.73 3.49
C ILE A 66 -8.92 -6.94 4.19
N TRP A 67 -8.58 -8.00 3.44
CA TRP A 67 -7.91 -9.17 4.00
C TRP A 67 -6.56 -8.79 4.62
N THR A 68 -5.77 -7.97 3.94
CA THR A 68 -4.48 -7.48 4.47
C THR A 68 -4.67 -6.69 5.76
N VAL A 69 -5.62 -5.76 5.79
CA VAL A 69 -5.95 -4.97 7.00
C VAL A 69 -6.40 -5.88 8.15
N ALA A 70 -7.25 -6.87 7.88
CA ALA A 70 -7.70 -7.82 8.90
C ALA A 70 -6.53 -8.62 9.48
N LEU A 71 -5.61 -9.11 8.65
CA LEU A 71 -4.42 -9.83 9.13
C LEU A 71 -3.55 -8.93 10.01
N ILE A 72 -3.33 -7.67 9.61
CA ILE A 72 -2.59 -6.67 10.40
C ILE A 72 -3.26 -6.49 11.77
N LEU A 73 -4.55 -6.19 11.80
CA LEU A 73 -5.29 -5.93 13.04
C LEU A 73 -5.28 -7.13 14.00
N ILE A 74 -5.22 -8.37 13.49
CA ILE A 74 -5.22 -9.58 14.31
C ILE A 74 -3.83 -9.92 14.86
N HIS A 75 -2.77 -9.84 14.04
CA HIS A 75 -1.46 -10.43 14.34
C HIS A 75 -0.43 -9.39 14.83
N VAL A 76 -0.50 -8.15 14.33
CA VAL A 76 0.46 -7.11 14.68
C VAL A 76 0.40 -6.73 16.18
N PRO A 77 -0.78 -6.58 16.82
CA PRO A 77 -0.85 -6.36 18.27
C PRO A 77 -0.27 -7.51 19.10
N LYS A 78 -0.29 -8.74 18.55
CA LYS A 78 0.28 -9.94 19.17
C LYS A 78 1.78 -10.09 18.91
N LYS A 79 2.38 -9.18 18.13
CA LYS A 79 3.79 -9.25 17.68
C LYS A 79 4.09 -10.52 16.89
N GLU A 80 3.11 -11.01 16.13
CA GLU A 80 3.25 -12.19 15.30
C GLU A 80 3.65 -11.81 13.87
N LEU A 81 4.55 -12.58 13.26
CA LEU A 81 4.93 -12.41 11.86
C LEU A 81 3.82 -12.97 10.96
N ILE A 82 3.28 -12.13 10.09
CA ILE A 82 2.25 -12.52 9.11
C ILE A 82 2.94 -13.09 7.88
N THR A 83 2.64 -14.35 7.55
CA THR A 83 3.26 -15.06 6.41
C THR A 83 2.24 -15.67 5.43
N THR A 84 0.95 -15.53 5.72
CA THR A 84 -0.14 -16.18 4.98
C THR A 84 -1.02 -15.16 4.24
N GLY A 85 -1.89 -15.66 3.35
CA GLY A 85 -2.77 -14.81 2.57
C GLY A 85 -1.98 -13.89 1.62
N PRO A 86 -2.33 -12.59 1.51
CA PRO A 86 -1.63 -11.63 0.66
C PRO A 86 -0.11 -11.54 0.91
N TYR A 87 0.32 -11.76 2.16
CA TYR A 87 1.75 -11.75 2.53
C TYR A 87 2.55 -12.92 1.94
N SER A 88 1.90 -13.99 1.47
CA SER A 88 2.59 -15.08 0.75
C SER A 88 2.95 -14.72 -0.70
N TRP A 89 2.32 -13.68 -1.26
CA TRP A 89 2.55 -13.23 -2.63
C TRP A 89 3.59 -12.12 -2.71
N VAL A 90 3.45 -11.11 -1.85
CA VAL A 90 4.34 -9.93 -1.78
C VAL A 90 4.63 -9.59 -0.32
N LYS A 91 5.76 -8.95 -0.03
CA LYS A 91 6.16 -8.61 1.34
C LYS A 91 5.29 -7.50 1.96
N HIS A 92 4.82 -6.57 1.12
CA HIS A 92 4.09 -5.38 1.55
C HIS A 92 2.74 -5.24 0.83
N PRO A 93 1.81 -6.21 0.97
CA PRO A 93 0.57 -6.25 0.19
C PRO A 93 -0.29 -5.01 0.40
N LEU A 94 -0.25 -4.38 1.58
CA LEU A 94 -1.02 -3.17 1.86
C LEU A 94 -0.65 -2.03 0.89
N TYR A 95 0.65 -1.79 0.68
CA TYR A 95 1.14 -0.69 -0.14
C TYR A 95 1.00 -1.03 -1.63
N THR A 96 1.45 -2.21 -2.03
CA THR A 96 1.44 -2.67 -3.43
C THR A 96 0.02 -2.75 -3.98
N ASN A 97 -0.91 -3.32 -3.22
CA ASN A 97 -2.30 -3.44 -3.67
C ASN A 97 -3.00 -2.07 -3.74
N MET A 98 -2.74 -1.16 -2.78
CA MET A 98 -3.27 0.20 -2.85
C MET A 98 -2.76 0.95 -4.08
N ALA A 99 -1.47 0.82 -4.37
CA ALA A 99 -0.82 1.50 -5.48
C ALA A 99 -1.30 1.01 -6.86
N ILE A 100 -1.54 -0.29 -7.03
CA ILE A 100 -1.74 -0.90 -8.35
C ILE A 100 -3.20 -1.23 -8.63
N CYS A 101 -3.95 -1.71 -7.61
CA CYS A 101 -5.27 -2.29 -7.80
C CYS A 101 -6.41 -1.39 -7.30
N VAL A 102 -6.17 -0.54 -6.30
CA VAL A 102 -7.23 0.26 -5.68
C VAL A 102 -7.28 1.68 -6.25
N LEU A 103 -6.24 2.48 -6.04
CA LEU A 103 -6.29 3.90 -6.39
C LEU A 103 -6.45 4.18 -7.90
N PRO A 104 -5.70 3.53 -8.81
CA PRO A 104 -5.83 3.79 -10.23
C PRO A 104 -7.25 3.50 -10.75
N TRP A 105 -7.77 2.33 -10.39
CA TRP A 105 -9.04 1.83 -10.92
C TRP A 105 -10.25 2.53 -10.30
N PHE A 106 -10.17 2.91 -9.03
CA PHE A 106 -11.14 3.81 -8.43
C PHE A 106 -11.13 5.19 -9.10
N GLY A 107 -9.94 5.75 -9.35
CA GLY A 107 -9.80 7.01 -10.09
C GLY A 107 -10.47 6.97 -11.46
N PHE A 108 -10.23 5.91 -12.24
CA PHE A 108 -10.86 5.75 -13.55
C PHE A 108 -12.40 5.69 -13.48
N LEU A 109 -12.98 5.05 -12.45
CA LEU A 109 -14.44 5.08 -12.25
C LEU A 109 -14.96 6.48 -11.91
N CYS A 110 -14.15 7.28 -11.22
CA CYS A 110 -14.40 8.70 -10.96
C CYS A 110 -14.04 9.62 -12.14
N ASN A 111 -13.78 9.08 -13.33
CA ASN A 111 -13.35 9.83 -14.52
C ASN A 111 -12.07 10.66 -14.29
N THR A 112 -11.10 10.14 -13.54
CA THR A 112 -9.83 10.84 -13.29
C THR A 112 -8.62 9.89 -13.33
N TRP A 113 -7.52 10.32 -13.95
CA TRP A 113 -6.25 9.58 -13.88
C TRP A 113 -5.43 9.90 -12.60
N LEU A 114 -5.90 10.80 -11.72
CA LEU A 114 -5.21 11.15 -10.47
C LEU A 114 -4.86 9.93 -9.63
N GLY A 115 -5.74 8.92 -9.60
CA GLY A 115 -5.49 7.66 -8.90
C GLY A 115 -4.22 6.93 -9.37
N VAL A 116 -3.87 7.02 -10.65
CA VAL A 116 -2.63 6.47 -11.22
C VAL A 116 -1.43 7.22 -10.65
N LEU A 117 -1.46 8.55 -10.65
CA LEU A 117 -0.37 9.38 -10.12
C LEU A 117 -0.10 9.06 -8.64
N VAL A 118 -1.15 9.05 -7.83
CA VAL A 118 -1.05 8.74 -6.40
C VAL A 118 -0.55 7.31 -6.21
N GLY A 119 -1.04 6.35 -7.01
CA GLY A 119 -0.57 4.97 -7.01
C GLY A 119 0.94 4.85 -7.30
N ILE A 120 1.45 5.57 -8.30
CA ILE A 120 2.88 5.63 -8.62
C ILE A 120 3.68 6.17 -7.43
N VAL A 121 3.22 7.25 -6.81
CA VAL A 121 3.90 7.84 -5.64
C VAL A 121 3.94 6.87 -4.46
N ILE A 122 2.84 6.17 -4.17
CA ILE A 122 2.81 5.13 -3.12
C ILE A 122 3.76 3.98 -3.45
N TYR A 123 3.77 3.51 -4.70
CA TYR A 123 4.68 2.43 -5.13
C TYR A 123 6.14 2.85 -4.97
N VAL A 124 6.52 4.03 -5.46
CA VAL A 124 7.88 4.56 -5.29
C VAL A 124 8.22 4.72 -3.80
N GLY A 125 7.30 5.28 -3.01
CA GLY A 125 7.44 5.42 -1.57
C GLY A 125 7.67 4.07 -0.87
N SER A 126 6.92 3.03 -1.23
CA SER A 126 7.10 1.69 -0.66
C SER A 126 8.49 1.16 -0.99
N ARG A 127 8.97 1.30 -2.23
CA ARG A 127 10.34 0.89 -2.60
C ARG A 127 11.43 1.61 -1.82
N LEU A 128 11.23 2.88 -1.52
CA LEU A 128 12.18 3.70 -0.78
C LEU A 128 12.22 3.37 0.72
N PHE A 129 11.07 3.09 1.34
CA PHE A 129 10.97 2.97 2.80
C PHE A 129 10.90 1.53 3.32
N SER A 130 10.37 0.59 2.53
CA SER A 130 10.26 -0.84 2.90
C SER A 130 11.59 -1.48 3.30
N PRO A 131 12.76 -1.20 2.69
CA PRO A 131 14.02 -1.83 3.10
C PRO A 131 14.37 -1.62 4.59
N ARG A 132 14.01 -0.44 5.14
CA ARG A 132 14.25 -0.16 6.56
C ARG A 132 13.30 -0.94 7.46
N GLU A 133 12.04 -1.08 7.05
CA GLU A 133 11.06 -1.92 7.74
C GLU A 133 11.47 -3.39 7.72
N GLU A 134 11.91 -3.90 6.57
CA GLU A 134 12.41 -5.27 6.43
C GLU A 134 13.64 -5.53 7.31
N THR A 135 14.56 -4.55 7.42
CA THR A 135 15.71 -4.64 8.35
C THR A 135 15.25 -4.72 9.81
N MET A 136 14.18 -3.99 10.18
CA MET A 136 13.62 -4.06 11.52
C MET A 136 12.91 -5.40 11.77
N LEU A 137 12.13 -5.89 10.80
CA LEU A 137 11.46 -7.19 10.87
C LEU A 137 12.46 -8.34 10.97
N SER A 138 13.55 -8.31 10.19
CA SER A 138 14.65 -9.27 10.28
C SER A 138 15.28 -9.28 11.68
N LYS A 139 15.50 -8.12 12.30
CA LYS A 139 16.02 -8.04 13.67
C LYS A 139 15.06 -8.57 14.73
N ILE A 140 13.75 -8.40 14.53
CA ILE A 140 12.72 -8.83 15.49
C ILE A 140 12.47 -10.34 15.40
N PHE A 141 12.35 -10.87 14.18
CA PHE A 141 11.90 -12.24 13.92
C PHE A 141 13.03 -13.20 13.53
N GLY A 142 14.23 -12.70 13.23
CA GLY A 142 15.42 -13.50 12.92
C GLY A 142 15.15 -14.52 11.82
N LYS A 143 15.47 -15.78 12.09
CA LYS A 143 15.31 -16.89 11.13
C LYS A 143 13.89 -17.03 10.58
N ALA A 144 12.86 -16.72 11.37
CA ALA A 144 11.47 -16.78 10.89
C ALA A 144 11.19 -15.77 9.77
N TRP A 145 11.85 -14.60 9.79
CA TRP A 145 11.78 -13.62 8.71
C TRP A 145 12.52 -14.12 7.46
N ASP A 146 13.71 -14.68 7.62
CA ASP A 146 14.51 -15.16 6.49
C ASP A 146 13.81 -16.32 5.78
N ASP A 147 13.26 -17.27 6.54
CA ASP A 147 12.45 -18.40 6.02
C ASP A 147 11.17 -17.91 5.31
N TYR A 148 10.58 -16.81 5.80
CA TYR A 148 9.41 -16.20 5.18
C TYR A 148 9.77 -15.54 3.84
N VAL A 149 10.81 -14.70 3.81
CA VAL A 149 11.22 -13.98 2.60
C VAL A 149 11.55 -14.95 1.47
N GLY A 150 12.18 -16.10 1.78
CA GLY A 150 12.47 -17.16 0.80
C GLY A 150 11.24 -17.85 0.20
N LYS A 151 10.05 -17.69 0.80
CA LYS A 151 8.77 -18.29 0.34
C LYS A 151 7.86 -17.30 -0.37
N VAL A 152 8.17 -16.00 -0.35
CA VAL A 152 7.35 -14.97 -1.00
C VAL A 152 7.46 -15.12 -2.52
N ARG A 153 6.32 -15.23 -3.21
CA ARG A 153 6.27 -15.53 -4.65
C ARG A 153 6.82 -14.42 -5.54
N ILE A 154 6.56 -13.16 -5.18
CA ILE A 154 6.95 -11.98 -5.95
C ILE A 154 7.69 -11.01 -5.00
N PRO A 155 8.92 -11.33 -4.58
CA PRO A 155 9.61 -10.59 -3.52
C PRO A 155 10.06 -9.18 -3.95
N TRP A 156 10.10 -8.92 -5.26
CA TRP A 156 10.46 -7.63 -5.83
C TRP A 156 9.27 -6.69 -5.98
N LEU A 157 8.03 -7.16 -5.77
CA LEU A 157 6.80 -6.38 -5.87
C LEU A 157 6.30 -5.96 -4.48
#